data_AF-A0A834J946-F1
#
_entry.id   AF-A0A834J946-F1
#
_cell.length_a   1.000
_cell.length_b   1.000
_cell.length_c   1.000
_cell.angle_alpha   90.00
_cell.angle_beta   90.00
_cell.angle_gamma   90.00
#
_symmetry.space_group_name_H-M   'P 1'
#
loop_
_entity.id
_entity.type
_entity.pdbx_description
1 polymer ?
#
loop_
_entity_poly.entity_id
_entity_poly.type
_entity_poly.pdbx_seq_one_letter_code
_entity_poly.pdbx_strand_id
1 'polypeptide(L)'
;MLSLGLSDVPGEAMVKSYCPKCMDVYTPKSSRYHCIDGAYFGTGFPHMLLMVHPEYRPKGATNHFIPRLYGFKIHSLAYQIQQQSASMFKTLLRALKDKNEKF
;
A
#
# COMPACT_ATOMS: atom_id res chain seq x y z
N MET A 1 -6.83 13.81 5.01
CA MET A 1 -6.75 12.37 5.32
C MET A 1 -7.45 12.15 6.64
N LEU A 2 -8.03 10.96 6.86
CA LEU A 2 -8.77 10.61 8.07
C LEU A 2 -8.00 9.51 8.81
N SER A 3 -7.92 9.58 10.13
CA SER A 3 -7.32 8.51 10.93
C SER A 3 -8.16 7.24 10.86
N LEU A 4 -7.53 6.07 10.71
CA LEU A 4 -8.21 4.79 10.84
C LEU A 4 -7.31 3.75 11.53
N GLY A 5 -7.94 2.78 12.19
CA GLY A 5 -7.31 1.52 12.59
C GLY A 5 -7.42 0.45 11.51
N LEU A 6 -6.41 -0.43 11.40
CA LEU A 6 -6.53 -1.65 10.57
C LEU A 6 -7.20 -2.80 11.32
N SER A 7 -7.25 -2.71 12.65
CA SER A 7 -7.94 -3.64 13.54
C SER A 7 -8.60 -2.86 14.66
N ASP A 8 -9.68 -3.40 15.20
CA ASP A 8 -10.37 -2.90 16.40
C ASP A 8 -9.81 -3.55 17.68
N VAL A 9 -8.86 -4.47 17.56
CA VAL A 9 -8.18 -5.13 18.68
C VAL A 9 -6.92 -4.32 19.07
N PRO A 10 -6.80 -3.87 20.33
CA PRO A 10 -5.62 -3.16 20.80
C PRO A 10 -4.33 -3.98 20.63
N GLY A 11 -3.25 -3.33 20.21
CA GLY A 11 -1.92 -3.91 20.04
C GLY A 11 -1.67 -4.59 18.69
N GLU A 12 -2.69 -4.82 17.86
CA GLU A 12 -2.51 -5.49 16.57
C GLU A 12 -1.90 -4.59 15.50
N ALA A 13 -2.34 -3.33 15.44
CA ALA A 13 -1.90 -2.40 14.41
C ALA A 13 -1.92 -0.95 14.89
N MET A 14 -0.88 -0.21 14.52
CA MET A 14 -0.79 1.23 14.76
C MET A 14 -1.72 2.00 13.81
N VAL A 15 -2.05 3.23 14.19
CA VAL A 15 -2.92 4.12 13.41
C VAL A 15 -2.39 4.33 11.99
N LYS A 16 -3.33 4.33 11.04
CA LYS A 16 -3.09 4.63 9.64
C LYS A 16 -3.91 5.84 9.21
N SER A 17 -3.62 6.35 8.01
CA SER A 17 -4.30 7.48 7.40
C SER A 17 -5.04 7.04 6.15
N TYR A 18 -6.36 7.11 6.17
CA TYR A 18 -7.24 6.89 5.03
C TYR A 18 -7.30 8.14 4.13
N CYS A 19 -7.17 7.94 2.83
CA CYS A 19 -7.40 8.97 1.82
C CYS A 19 -8.74 8.73 1.11
N PRO A 20 -9.74 9.62 1.28
CA PRO A 20 -11.04 9.44 0.62
C PRO A 20 -10.99 9.63 -0.91
N LYS A 21 -9.89 10.16 -1.46
CA LYS A 21 -9.72 10.42 -2.90
C LYS A 21 -9.25 9.21 -3.69
N CYS A 22 -8.24 8.50 -3.20
CA CYS A 22 -7.76 7.26 -3.80
C CYS A 22 -8.32 6.00 -3.11
N MET A 23 -9.10 6.18 -2.04
CA MET A 23 -9.73 5.10 -1.28
C MET A 23 -8.74 4.09 -0.71
N ASP A 24 -7.58 4.58 -0.27
CA ASP A 24 -6.46 3.74 0.13
C ASP A 24 -5.85 4.24 1.47
N VAL A 25 -5.09 3.37 2.10
CA VAL A 25 -4.57 3.51 3.47
C VAL A 25 -3.06 3.68 3.47
N TYR A 26 -2.59 4.69 4.20
CA TYR A 26 -1.18 5.06 4.25
C TYR A 26 -0.65 5.11 5.68
N THR A 27 0.65 4.87 5.83
CA THR A 27 1.34 5.12 7.10
C THR A 27 1.53 6.64 7.30
N PRO A 28 1.20 7.20 8.47
CA PRO A 28 1.42 8.61 8.76
C PRO A 28 2.89 9.00 8.56
N LYS A 29 3.14 10.16 7.93
CA LYS A 29 4.50 10.60 7.58
C LYS A 29 5.37 10.89 8.81
N SER A 30 4.78 11.46 9.86
CA SER A 30 5.52 11.81 11.08
C SER A 30 5.58 10.61 12.02
N SER A 31 6.80 10.33 12.50
CA SER A 31 7.08 9.24 13.45
C SER A 31 6.36 9.40 14.79
N ARG A 32 5.93 10.62 15.15
CA ARG A 32 5.17 10.88 16.38
C ARG A 32 3.87 10.09 16.49
N TYR A 33 3.32 9.64 15.36
CA TYR A 33 2.07 8.89 15.30
C TYR A 33 2.29 7.37 15.19
N HIS A 34 3.54 6.91 15.07
CA HIS A 34 3.84 5.50 14.83
C HIS A 34 3.64 4.60 16.06
N CYS A 35 3.55 5.19 17.25
CA CYS A 35 3.28 4.47 18.50
C CYS A 35 1.83 4.58 18.97
N ILE A 36 0.95 5.21 18.20
CA ILE A 36 -0.47 5.35 18.56
C ILE A 36 -1.22 4.13 18.02
N ASP A 37 -1.93 3.44 18.91
CA ASP A 37 -2.77 2.30 18.56
C ASP A 37 -3.91 2.71 17.62
N GLY A 38 -4.11 1.94 16.54
CA GLY A 38 -5.16 2.16 15.57
C GLY A 38 -6.55 1.82 16.12
N ALA A 39 -6.64 0.90 17.09
CA ALA A 39 -7.92 0.45 17.66
C ALA A 39 -8.71 1.59 18.31
N TYR A 40 -8.04 2.65 18.77
CA TYR A 40 -8.68 3.83 19.36
C TYR A 40 -9.47 4.68 18.34
N PHE A 41 -9.17 4.53 17.05
CA PHE A 41 -9.90 5.20 15.97
C PHE A 41 -10.96 4.29 15.34
N GLY A 42 -10.74 2.98 15.43
CA GLY A 42 -11.56 1.96 14.82
C GLY A 42 -11.38 1.83 13.31
N THR A 43 -11.84 0.70 12.79
CA THR A 43 -11.80 0.37 11.35
C THR A 43 -12.83 1.14 10.54
N GLY A 44 -13.98 1.48 11.15
CA GLY A 44 -15.13 2.06 10.48
C GLY A 44 -15.19 3.59 10.41
N PHE A 45 -14.36 4.33 11.15
CA PHE A 45 -14.53 5.78 11.31
C PHE A 45 -14.60 6.56 9.98
N PRO A 46 -13.64 6.42 9.04
CA PRO A 46 -13.71 7.16 7.78
C PRO A 46 -14.93 6.79 6.93
N HIS A 47 -15.35 5.52 6.99
CA HIS A 47 -16.50 5.02 6.24
C HIS A 47 -17.80 5.60 6.78
N MET A 48 -17.99 5.57 8.10
CA MET A 48 -19.16 6.15 8.75
C MET A 48 -19.26 7.66 8.51
N LEU A 49 -18.15 8.39 8.63
CA LEU A 49 -18.12 9.83 8.38
C LEU A 49 -18.59 10.17 6.96
N LEU A 50 -18.16 9.41 5.95
CA LEU A 50 -18.54 9.62 4.56
C LEU A 50 -19.93 9.05 4.20
N MET A 51 -20.52 8.20 5.06
CA MET A 51 -21.93 7.80 4.95
C MET A 51 -22.86 8.88 5.49
N VAL A 52 -22.50 9.50 6.61
CA VAL A 52 -23.27 10.60 7.22
C VAL A 52 -23.13 11.88 6.41
N HIS A 53 -21.94 12.17 5.88
CA HIS A 53 -21.63 13.37 5.11
C HIS A 53 -21.10 13.03 3.70
N PRO A 54 -21.97 12.61 2.76
CA PRO A 54 -21.56 12.26 1.40
C PRO A 54 -20.98 13.44 0.60
N GLU A 55 -21.29 14.68 0.97
CA GLU A 55 -20.81 15.91 0.34
C GLU A 55 -19.28 16.11 0.47
N TYR A 56 -18.64 15.49 1.47
CA TYR A 56 -17.19 15.54 1.63
C TYR A 56 -16.45 14.49 0.79
N ARG A 57 -17.15 13.62 0.05
CA ARG A 57 -16.50 12.63 -0.81
C ARG A 57 -15.86 13.36 -2.00
N PRO A 58 -14.51 13.36 -2.11
CA PRO A 58 -13.84 14.03 -3.23
C PRO A 58 -14.12 13.30 -4.53
N LYS A 59 -14.14 14.05 -5.64
CA LYS A 59 -14.16 13.46 -6.98
C LYS A 59 -12.87 12.69 -7.23
N GLY A 60 -12.96 11.61 -8.00
CA GLY A 60 -11.82 10.77 -8.37
C GLY A 60 -10.69 11.59 -9.02
N ALA A 61 -9.46 11.08 -8.95
CA ALA A 61 -8.33 11.72 -9.58
C ALA A 61 -8.55 11.84 -11.09
N THR A 62 -8.42 13.04 -11.65
CA THR A 62 -8.57 13.28 -13.10
C THR A 62 -7.35 12.80 -13.88
N ASN A 63 -6.17 12.90 -13.28
CA ASN A 63 -4.90 12.51 -13.86
C ASN A 63 -4.27 11.39 -13.05
N HIS A 64 -3.77 10.38 -13.76
CA HIS A 64 -3.08 9.24 -13.19
C HIS A 64 -1.63 9.27 -13.65
N PHE A 65 -0.74 8.68 -12.85
CA PHE A 65 0.66 8.57 -13.25
C PHE A 65 0.80 7.70 -14.50
N ILE A 66 1.45 8.24 -15.54
CA ILE A 66 1.75 7.50 -16.77
C ILE A 66 3.27 7.24 -16.80
N PRO A 67 3.73 6.00 -16.56
CA PRO A 67 5.15 5.70 -16.58
C PRO A 67 5.72 5.87 -17.98
N ARG A 68 6.80 6.65 -18.09
CA ARG A 68 7.50 6.92 -19.36
C ARG A 68 9.01 6.79 -19.21
N LEU A 69 9.65 6.21 -20.21
CA LEU A 69 11.10 6.12 -20.34
C LEU A 69 11.49 6.67 -21.72
N TYR A 70 12.37 7.67 -21.75
CA TYR A 70 12.71 8.42 -22.98
C TYR A 70 11.48 8.91 -23.78
N GLY A 71 10.41 9.30 -23.08
CA GLY A 71 9.15 9.77 -23.68
C GLY A 71 8.15 8.67 -24.06
N PHE A 72 8.59 7.43 -24.21
CA PHE A 72 7.74 6.28 -24.55
C PHE A 72 7.02 5.74 -23.31
N LYS A 73 5.75 5.36 -23.47
CA LYS A 73 4.98 4.69 -22.42
C LYS A 73 5.51 3.27 -22.21
N ILE A 74 5.60 2.83 -20.96
CA ILE A 74 5.92 1.44 -20.65
C ILE A 74 4.68 0.58 -20.88
N HIS A 75 4.79 -0.46 -21.70
CA HIS A 75 3.69 -1.39 -21.96
C HIS A 75 3.42 -2.26 -20.72
N SER A 76 2.15 -2.57 -20.43
CA SER A 76 1.74 -3.33 -19.24
C SER A 76 2.42 -4.71 -19.14
N LEU A 77 2.60 -5.39 -20.28
CA LEU A 77 3.29 -6.69 -20.34
C LEU A 77 4.75 -6.65 -19.86
N ALA A 78 5.43 -5.51 -19.97
CA ALA A 78 6.82 -5.38 -19.54
C ALA A 78 6.99 -5.70 -18.05
N TYR A 79 6.01 -5.31 -17.22
CA TYR A 79 6.03 -5.62 -15.78
C TYR A 79 5.92 -7.11 -15.49
N GLN A 80 5.08 -7.83 -16.25
CA GLN A 80 4.94 -9.28 -16.09
C GLN A 80 6.23 -10.02 -16.49
N ILE A 81 6.84 -9.65 -17.62
CA ILE A 81 8.11 -10.23 -18.08
C ILE A 81 9.21 -10.00 -17.04
N GLN A 82 9.30 -8.78 -16.49
CA GLN A 82 10.27 -8.43 -15.46
C GLN A 82 10.05 -9.23 -14.16
N GLN A 83 8.80 -9.43 -13.74
CA GLN A 83 8.51 -10.22 -12.53
C GLN A 83 8.89 -11.70 -12.70
N GLN A 84 8.60 -12.28 -13.86
CA GLN A 84 8.97 -13.67 -14.17
C GLN A 84 10.49 -13.86 -14.18
N SER A 85 11.23 -12.96 -14.84
CA SER A 85 12.69 -13.03 -14.88
C SER A 85 13.32 -12.88 -13.49
N ALA A 86 12.82 -11.94 -12.67
CA ALA A 86 13.26 -11.77 -11.29
C ALA A 86 12.97 -13.00 -10.42
N SER A 87 11.81 -13.64 -10.60
CA SER A 87 11.46 -14.89 -9.90
C SER A 87 12.40 -16.03 -10.28
N MET A 88 12.65 -16.22 -11.58
CA MET A 88 13.57 -17.25 -12.06
C MET A 88 14.99 -17.06 -11.54
N PHE A 89 15.49 -15.82 -11.56
CA PHE A 89 16.80 -15.49 -11.02
C PHE A 89 16.90 -15.80 -9.52
N LYS A 90 15.89 -15.43 -8.72
CA LYS A 90 15.83 -15.77 -7.28
C LYS A 90 15.85 -17.28 -7.06
N THR A 91 15.11 -18.05 -7.85
CA THR A 91 15.11 -19.52 -7.77
C THR A 91 16.49 -20.10 -8.07
N LEU A 92 17.17 -19.60 -9.11
CA LEU A 92 18.53 -20.04 -9.43
C LEU A 92 19.52 -19.73 -8.31
N LEU A 93 19.46 -18.52 -7.73
CA LEU A 93 20.33 -18.14 -6.60
C LEU A 93 20.12 -19.04 -5.39
N ARG A 94 18.86 -19.39 -5.06
CA ARG A 94 18.56 -20.35 -3.98
C ARG A 94 19.16 -21.72 -4.29
N ALA A 95 19.00 -22.24 -5.50
CA ALA A 95 19.56 -23.54 -5.89
C ALA A 95 21.09 -23.58 -5.84
N LEU A 96 21.78 -22.47 -6.14
CA LEU A 96 23.23 -22.37 -5.99
C LEU A 96 23.67 -22.29 -4.52
N LYS A 97 22.92 -21.58 -3.68
CA LYS A 97 23.16 -21.53 -2.22
C LYS A 97 23.04 -22.93 -1.60
N ASP A 98 21.98 -23.66 -1.96
CA ASP A 98 21.73 -25.02 -1.46
C ASP A 98 22.80 -26.03 -1.93
N LYS A 99 23.46 -25.77 -3.07
CA LYS A 99 24.60 -26.58 -3.53
C LYS A 99 25.88 -26.27 -2.75
N ASN A 100 26.13 -25.02 -2.41
CA ASN A 100 27.31 -24.61 -1.65
C ASN A 100 27.25 -24.98 -0.16
N GLU A 101 26.05 -25.10 0.43
CA GLU A 101 25.88 -25.53 1.83
C GLU A 101 25.95 -27.06 2.01
N LYS A 102 26.05 -27.83 0.93
CA LYS A 102 26.15 -29.30 0.95
C LYS A 102 27.58 -29.82 0.76
N PHE A 103 28.58 -28.94 0.79
CA PHE A 103 30.01 -29.29 0.79
C PHE A 103 30.70 -28.70 2.02
#